data_AF-A0A1B3N652-F1
#
_entry.id   AF-A0A1B3N652-F1
#
_cell.length_a   1.000
_cell.length_b   1.000
_cell.length_c   1.000
_cell.angle_alpha   90.00
_cell.angle_beta   90.00
_cell.angle_gamma   90.00
#
_symmetry.space_group_name_H-M   'P 1'
#
loop_
_entity.id
_entity.type
_entity.pdbx_description
1 polymer ?
#
loop_
_entity_poly.entity_id
_entity_poly.type
_entity_poly.pdbx_seq_one_letter_code
_entity_poly.pdbx_strand_id
1 'polypeptide(L)'
;MTSASATLNHPPAITSWQYIFDPDTRIVINPEAVLLRWDEIAPLLDLAPFGHRAAGPPDTVAQALPPMPPALTAAITDLATRFAALMRCETVRVRLEGVTGNACRKVHADYTDLRLICTLAGPGTDYTLGDVPDAPLQRIATGAVALFKGQEFGPGHRACLHRSPPIEGSGDKRLVLVIDTPDRHPNG
;
A
#
# COMPACT_ATOMS: atom_id res chain seq x y z
N MET A 1 16.86 -11.35 37.40
CA MET A 1 16.97 -11.37 35.92
C MET A 1 15.98 -12.38 35.40
N THR A 2 14.89 -11.92 34.81
CA THR A 2 14.02 -12.71 33.94
C THR A 2 13.30 -11.71 33.04
N SER A 3 13.89 -11.50 31.85
CA SER A 3 13.28 -10.73 30.78
C SER A 3 12.13 -11.54 30.21
N ALA A 4 10.91 -11.03 30.32
CA ALA A 4 9.77 -11.55 29.60
C ALA A 4 9.88 -11.06 28.14
N SER A 5 10.27 -11.96 27.23
CA SER A 5 10.11 -11.73 25.79
C SER A 5 8.62 -11.58 25.51
N ALA A 6 8.19 -10.36 25.20
CA ALA A 6 6.88 -10.11 24.64
C ALA A 6 6.85 -10.75 23.24
N THR A 7 6.15 -11.88 23.13
CA THR A 7 5.72 -12.41 21.84
C THR A 7 4.81 -11.36 21.20
N LEU A 8 5.30 -10.74 20.12
CA LEU A 8 4.52 -9.87 19.25
C LEU A 8 3.29 -10.65 18.77
N ASN A 9 2.11 -10.36 19.32
CA ASN A 9 0.83 -10.80 18.78
C ASN A 9 0.68 -10.24 17.37
N HIS A 10 1.09 -10.99 16.35
CA HIS A 10 0.73 -10.72 14.97
C HIS A 10 -0.71 -11.23 14.78
N PRO A 11 -1.69 -10.39 14.39
CA PRO A 11 -2.95 -10.92 13.91
C PRO A 11 -2.70 -11.83 12.69
N PRO A 12 -3.49 -12.91 12.51
CA PRO A 12 -3.27 -13.88 11.46
C PRO A 12 -3.31 -13.23 10.06
N ALA A 13 -2.41 -13.67 9.18
CA ALA A 13 -2.38 -13.27 7.78
C ALA A 13 -3.68 -13.68 7.10
N ILE A 14 -4.41 -12.70 6.56
CA ILE A 14 -5.54 -12.95 5.67
C ILE A 14 -4.91 -13.18 4.29
N THR A 15 -4.83 -14.43 3.85
CA THR A 15 -3.95 -14.85 2.74
C THR A 15 -4.57 -14.73 1.35
N SER A 16 -5.86 -14.45 1.24
CA SER A 16 -6.55 -14.22 -0.04
C SER A 16 -7.08 -12.79 -0.13
N TRP A 17 -6.83 -12.13 -1.26
CA TRP A 17 -7.36 -10.79 -1.55
C TRP A 17 -8.89 -10.74 -1.52
N GLN A 18 -9.56 -11.85 -1.80
CA GLN A 18 -11.03 -11.92 -1.83
C GLN A 18 -11.69 -11.66 -0.48
N TYR A 19 -10.99 -11.91 0.64
CA TYR A 19 -11.51 -11.60 1.96
C TYR A 19 -11.78 -10.09 2.16
N ILE A 20 -11.21 -9.22 1.31
CA ILE A 20 -11.51 -7.80 1.37
C ILE A 20 -13.00 -7.51 1.12
N PHE A 21 -13.76 -8.42 0.50
CA PHE A 21 -15.20 -8.24 0.31
C PHE A 21 -16.05 -8.61 1.52
N ASP A 22 -15.48 -9.28 2.52
CA ASP A 22 -16.16 -9.47 3.81
C ASP A 22 -16.38 -8.08 4.47
N PRO A 23 -17.61 -7.73 4.88
CA PRO A 23 -17.93 -6.41 5.41
C PRO A 23 -17.10 -6.03 6.65
N ASP A 24 -16.70 -7.00 7.47
CA ASP A 24 -15.92 -6.80 8.70
C ASP A 24 -14.41 -6.72 8.43
N THR A 25 -13.96 -7.18 7.26
CA THR A 25 -12.56 -7.10 6.85
C THR A 25 -12.25 -5.71 6.29
N ARG A 26 -11.48 -4.90 7.02
CA ARG A 26 -11.10 -3.54 6.58
C ARG A 26 -9.81 -3.52 5.76
N ILE A 27 -8.94 -4.49 6.04
CA ILE A 27 -7.63 -4.64 5.44
C ILE A 27 -7.32 -6.11 5.21
N VAL A 28 -6.72 -6.42 4.07
CA VAL A 28 -6.09 -7.72 3.80
C VAL A 28 -4.59 -7.50 3.66
N ILE A 29 -3.77 -8.29 4.33
CA ILE A 29 -2.31 -8.21 4.27
C ILE A 29 -1.77 -9.56 3.81
N ASN A 30 -1.14 -9.55 2.64
CA ASN A 30 -0.42 -10.68 2.11
C ASN A 30 1.07 -10.53 2.47
N PRO A 31 1.60 -11.42 3.31
CA PRO A 31 3.00 -11.36 3.75
C PRO A 31 3.97 -11.81 2.66
N GLU A 32 3.49 -12.35 1.55
CA GLU A 32 4.31 -12.63 0.36
C GLU A 32 4.96 -11.33 -0.11
N ALA A 33 6.25 -11.22 0.17
CA ALA A 33 6.98 -9.99 -0.04
C ALA A 33 7.28 -9.78 -1.53
N VAL A 34 7.04 -8.57 -2.03
CA VAL A 34 7.67 -8.10 -3.25
C VAL A 34 9.15 -7.87 -2.95
N LEU A 35 9.97 -8.89 -3.23
CA LEU A 35 11.40 -8.86 -2.98
C LEU A 35 12.12 -8.29 -4.21
N LEU A 36 12.55 -7.04 -4.10
CA LEU A 36 13.46 -6.41 -5.06
C LEU A 36 14.87 -6.40 -4.47
N ARG A 37 15.88 -6.49 -5.33
CA ARG A 37 17.27 -6.45 -4.87
C ARG A 37 17.64 -5.03 -4.47
N TRP A 38 18.56 -4.89 -3.50
CA TRP A 38 18.94 -3.57 -3.01
C TRP A 38 19.58 -2.70 -4.10
N ASP A 39 20.35 -3.29 -5.02
CA ASP A 39 20.94 -2.60 -6.18
C ASP A 39 19.87 -2.05 -7.15
N GLU A 40 18.66 -2.60 -7.14
CA GLU A 40 17.52 -2.11 -7.93
C GLU A 40 16.78 -0.98 -7.21
N ILE A 41 16.67 -1.06 -5.88
CA ILE A 41 15.95 -0.08 -5.06
C ILE A 41 16.78 1.18 -4.77
N ALA A 42 18.07 1.02 -4.43
CA ALA A 42 18.90 2.11 -3.91
C ALA A 42 18.95 3.33 -4.85
N PRO A 43 19.10 3.17 -6.19
CA PRO A 43 19.08 4.32 -7.10
C PRO A 43 17.76 5.11 -7.05
N LEU A 44 16.62 4.42 -6.85
CA LEU A 44 15.32 5.09 -6.71
C LEU A 44 15.24 5.85 -5.39
N LEU A 45 15.75 5.30 -4.29
CA LEU A 45 15.81 6.00 -3.01
C LEU A 45 16.71 7.24 -3.08
N ASP A 46 17.79 7.20 -3.86
CA ASP A 46 18.66 8.36 -4.05
C ASP A 46 18.00 9.51 -4.83
N LEU A 47 17.04 9.19 -5.69
CA LEU A 47 16.20 10.19 -6.39
C LEU A 47 15.11 10.80 -5.51
N ALA A 48 14.84 10.26 -4.31
CA ALA A 48 13.78 10.76 -3.45
C ALA A 48 14.09 12.20 -2.94
N PRO A 49 13.07 13.08 -2.86
CA PRO A 49 11.65 12.78 -3.05
C PRO A 49 11.18 12.85 -4.50
N PHE A 50 10.28 11.94 -4.87
CA PHE A 50 9.58 11.97 -6.17
C PHE A 50 8.19 11.34 -6.07
N GLY A 51 7.33 11.63 -7.06
CA GLY A 51 6.01 11.00 -7.19
C GLY A 51 5.66 10.76 -8.66
N HIS A 52 5.85 9.53 -9.14
CA HIS A 52 5.48 9.13 -10.49
C HIS A 52 4.07 8.56 -10.49
N ARG A 53 3.27 8.92 -11.51
CA ARG A 53 1.87 8.54 -11.64
C ARG A 53 1.60 8.08 -13.06
N ALA A 54 0.81 7.02 -13.18
CA ALA A 54 0.31 6.51 -14.45
C ALA A 54 -1.13 6.03 -14.26
N ALA A 55 -1.90 6.06 -15.35
CA ALA A 55 -3.24 5.47 -15.40
C ALA A 55 -3.42 4.78 -16.74
N GLY A 56 -4.05 3.61 -16.75
CA GLY A 56 -4.26 2.84 -17.98
C GLY A 56 -4.56 1.37 -17.71
N PRO A 57 -4.58 0.53 -18.76
CA PRO A 57 -4.79 -0.91 -18.63
C PRO A 57 -3.72 -1.56 -17.75
N PRO A 58 -4.09 -2.50 -16.88
CA PRO A 58 -3.19 -3.01 -15.83
C PRO A 58 -1.96 -3.75 -16.36
N ASP A 59 -2.06 -4.38 -17.53
CA ASP A 59 -0.97 -5.10 -18.19
C ASP A 59 0.10 -4.17 -18.80
N THR A 60 -0.26 -2.91 -19.08
CA THR A 60 0.61 -1.94 -19.77
C THR A 60 0.90 -0.68 -18.97
N VAL A 61 0.20 -0.42 -17.86
CA VAL A 61 0.31 0.83 -17.06
C VAL A 61 1.74 1.14 -16.61
N ALA A 62 2.56 0.12 -16.34
CA ALA A 62 3.94 0.31 -15.93
C ALA A 62 4.82 0.97 -17.01
N GLN A 63 4.44 0.85 -18.29
CA GLN A 63 5.16 1.46 -19.42
C GLN A 63 4.98 2.98 -19.49
N ALA A 64 3.94 3.52 -18.85
CA ALA A 64 3.69 4.95 -18.75
C ALA A 64 4.43 5.61 -17.58
N LEU A 65 5.11 4.83 -16.74
CA LEU A 65 6.00 5.33 -15.70
C LEU A 65 7.43 5.53 -16.27
N PRO A 66 8.28 6.35 -15.63
CA PRO A 66 9.68 6.47 -16.04
C PRO A 66 10.41 5.11 -16.03
N PRO A 67 11.49 4.97 -16.82
CA PRO A 67 12.28 3.75 -16.84
C PRO A 67 12.72 3.34 -15.43
N MET A 68 12.49 2.07 -15.09
CA MET A 68 12.76 1.51 -13.78
C MET A 68 13.32 0.09 -13.92
N PRO A 69 13.88 -0.51 -12.85
CA PRO A 69 14.40 -1.87 -12.91
C PRO A 69 13.36 -2.86 -13.42
N PRO A 70 13.72 -3.82 -14.31
CA PRO A 70 12.76 -4.77 -14.88
C PRO A 70 11.95 -5.55 -13.83
N ALA A 71 12.56 -5.89 -12.70
CA ALA A 71 11.88 -6.56 -11.59
C ALA A 71 10.77 -5.70 -10.97
N LEU A 72 10.98 -4.38 -10.86
CA LEU A 72 9.96 -3.45 -10.37
C LEU A 72 8.83 -3.29 -11.39
N THR A 73 9.16 -3.16 -12.68
CA THR A 73 8.15 -3.12 -13.75
C THR A 73 7.27 -4.36 -13.71
N ALA A 74 7.87 -5.55 -13.63
CA ALA A 74 7.14 -6.81 -13.55
C ALA A 74 6.26 -6.91 -12.30
N ALA A 75 6.76 -6.47 -11.14
CA ALA A 75 5.98 -6.44 -9.90
C ALA A 75 4.79 -5.47 -9.98
N ILE A 76 4.97 -4.28 -10.55
CA ILE A 76 3.87 -3.32 -10.76
C ILE A 76 2.82 -3.92 -11.68
N THR A 77 3.22 -4.52 -12.80
CA THR A 77 2.29 -5.17 -13.74
C THR A 77 1.53 -6.31 -13.07
N ASP A 78 2.19 -7.23 -12.35
CA ASP A 78 1.50 -8.33 -11.64
C ASP A 78 0.47 -7.82 -10.64
N LEU A 79 0.87 -6.88 -9.77
CA LEU A 79 -0.02 -6.33 -8.77
C LEU A 79 -1.17 -5.54 -9.38
N ALA A 80 -0.92 -4.77 -10.44
CA ALA A 80 -1.95 -4.04 -11.18
C ALA A 80 -2.95 -5.01 -11.81
N THR A 81 -2.49 -6.07 -12.49
CA THR A 81 -3.35 -7.08 -13.12
C THR A 81 -4.21 -7.80 -12.10
N ARG A 82 -3.62 -8.24 -10.97
CA ARG A 82 -4.37 -8.89 -9.90
C ARG A 82 -5.37 -7.95 -9.23
N PHE A 83 -5.00 -6.69 -9.03
CA PHE A 83 -5.86 -5.69 -8.41
C PHE A 83 -7.05 -5.36 -9.31
N ALA A 84 -6.79 -5.16 -10.60
CA ALA A 84 -7.82 -4.94 -11.60
C ALA A 84 -8.78 -6.13 -11.72
N ALA A 85 -8.26 -7.37 -11.69
CA ALA A 85 -9.08 -8.57 -11.69
C ALA A 85 -9.96 -8.68 -10.43
N LEU A 86 -9.42 -8.34 -9.26
CA LEU A 86 -10.16 -8.31 -7.99
C LEU A 86 -11.30 -7.28 -8.04
N MET A 87 -10.99 -6.06 -8.47
CA MET A 87 -11.94 -4.94 -8.52
C MET A 87 -12.82 -4.93 -9.77
N ARG A 88 -12.58 -5.83 -10.72
CA ARG A 88 -13.28 -5.94 -12.01
C ARG A 88 -13.25 -4.63 -12.80
N CYS A 89 -12.08 -3.99 -12.88
CA CYS A 89 -11.89 -2.74 -13.62
C CYS A 89 -10.94 -2.93 -14.81
N GLU A 90 -11.18 -2.19 -15.89
CA GLU A 90 -10.37 -2.26 -17.13
C GLU A 90 -9.11 -1.41 -17.06
N THR A 91 -9.11 -0.40 -16.17
CA THR A 91 -7.97 0.49 -15.95
C THR A 91 -7.67 0.61 -14.46
N VAL A 92 -6.44 0.98 -14.13
CA VAL A 92 -5.99 1.27 -12.77
C VAL A 92 -5.20 2.57 -12.75
N ARG A 93 -5.02 3.14 -11.57
CA ARG A 93 -4.08 4.23 -11.33
C ARG A 93 -2.94 3.73 -10.47
N VAL A 94 -1.72 3.91 -10.94
CA VAL A 94 -0.49 3.52 -10.24
C VAL A 94 0.25 4.77 -9.81
N ARG A 95 0.77 4.74 -8.58
CA ARG A 95 1.66 5.76 -8.05
C ARG A 95 2.88 5.12 -7.40
N LEU A 96 4.07 5.58 -7.79
CA LEU A 96 5.34 5.21 -7.19
C LEU A 96 5.96 6.45 -6.54
N GLU A 97 6.23 6.39 -5.24
CA GLU A 97 6.71 7.54 -4.46
C GLU A 97 8.00 7.22 -3.74
N GLY A 98 9.00 8.09 -3.93
CA GLY A 98 10.15 8.21 -3.04
C GLY A 98 9.83 9.24 -1.96
N VAL A 99 9.77 8.83 -0.70
CA VAL A 99 9.35 9.66 0.44
C VAL A 99 10.52 9.88 1.40
N THR A 100 10.79 11.15 1.73
CA THR A 100 11.87 11.56 2.65
C THR A 100 11.36 12.30 3.90
N GLY A 101 10.05 12.50 4.03
CA GLY A 101 9.45 13.31 5.10
C GLY A 101 8.06 12.86 5.53
N ASN A 102 7.40 13.67 6.36
CA ASN A 102 6.20 13.31 7.12
C ASN A 102 4.86 13.53 6.39
N ALA A 103 4.80 13.39 5.07
CA ALA A 103 3.53 13.46 4.35
C ALA A 103 2.56 12.38 4.91
N CYS A 104 1.32 12.79 5.21
CA CYS A 104 0.26 11.91 5.74
C CYS A 104 0.52 11.29 7.13
N ARG A 105 1.08 12.06 8.08
CA ARG A 105 1.27 11.62 9.48
C ARG A 105 -0.02 11.38 10.28
N LYS A 106 -1.16 11.94 9.84
CA LYS A 106 -2.44 11.81 10.55
C LYS A 106 -3.07 10.48 10.17
N VAL A 107 -3.60 9.76 11.15
CA VAL A 107 -4.40 8.55 10.91
C VAL A 107 -5.68 8.96 10.18
N HIS A 108 -5.92 8.36 9.02
CA HIS A 108 -7.06 8.64 8.16
C HIS A 108 -7.46 7.39 7.37
N ALA A 109 -8.63 7.44 6.75
CA ALA A 109 -8.97 6.55 5.65
C ALA A 109 -9.04 7.38 4.37
N ASP A 110 -8.60 6.78 3.27
CA ASP A 110 -8.61 7.43 1.95
C ASP A 110 -10.03 7.57 1.39
N TYR A 111 -10.25 8.61 0.61
CA TYR A 111 -11.44 8.77 -0.23
C TYR A 111 -11.23 8.03 -1.56
N THR A 112 -11.34 6.71 -1.47
CA THR A 112 -11.27 5.74 -2.57
C THR A 112 -12.16 4.55 -2.22
N ASP A 113 -12.43 3.65 -3.17
CA ASP A 113 -13.08 2.38 -2.84
C ASP A 113 -12.09 1.40 -2.19
N LEU A 114 -11.09 0.96 -2.93
CA LEU A 114 -10.02 0.09 -2.47
C LEU A 114 -8.67 0.64 -2.92
N ARG A 115 -7.70 0.59 -2.02
CA ARG A 115 -6.30 0.95 -2.31
C ARG A 115 -5.38 -0.19 -1.97
N LEU A 116 -4.49 -0.54 -2.90
CA LEU A 116 -3.33 -1.37 -2.62
C LEU A 116 -2.16 -0.46 -2.21
N ILE A 117 -1.47 -0.81 -1.12
CA ILE A 117 -0.18 -0.20 -0.75
C ILE A 117 0.85 -1.30 -0.54
N CYS A 118 2.03 -1.12 -1.13
CA CYS A 118 3.22 -1.93 -0.87
C CYS A 118 4.40 -0.99 -0.62
N THR A 119 4.95 -1.00 0.60
CA THR A 119 6.20 -0.28 0.88
C THR A 119 7.36 -1.16 0.44
N LEU A 120 7.97 -0.85 -0.70
CA LEU A 120 9.05 -1.61 -1.32
C LEU A 120 10.39 -1.44 -0.59
N ALA A 121 10.59 -0.30 0.08
CA ALA A 121 11.77 -0.05 0.90
C ALA A 121 11.46 0.94 2.02
N GLY A 122 12.20 0.84 3.12
CA GLY A 122 12.00 1.65 4.33
C GLY A 122 10.81 1.20 5.19
N PRO A 123 10.49 1.95 6.26
CA PRO A 123 9.39 1.63 7.18
C PRO A 123 8.04 1.48 6.49
N GLY A 124 7.32 0.37 6.71
CA GLY A 124 5.99 0.15 6.14
C GLY A 124 4.90 1.10 6.66
N THR A 125 3.74 1.09 6.01
CA THR A 125 2.57 1.89 6.42
C THR A 125 2.04 1.41 7.78
N ASP A 126 1.67 2.35 8.65
CA ASP A 126 1.00 2.04 9.92
C ASP A 126 -0.52 2.00 9.70
N TYR A 127 -1.21 1.06 10.34
CA TYR A 127 -2.67 0.93 10.31
C TYR A 127 -3.23 0.61 11.69
N THR A 128 -4.54 0.77 11.85
CA THR A 128 -5.25 0.29 13.04
C THR A 128 -6.56 -0.40 12.65
N LEU A 129 -6.94 -1.40 13.43
CA LEU A 129 -8.27 -2.04 13.37
C LEU A 129 -9.28 -1.36 14.31
N GLY A 130 -8.85 -0.36 15.08
CA GLY A 130 -9.74 0.45 15.91
C GLY A 130 -10.60 1.39 15.09
N ASP A 131 -11.66 1.90 15.73
CA ASP A 131 -12.61 2.83 15.11
C ASP A 131 -12.21 4.30 15.26
N VAL A 132 -11.11 4.59 15.96
CA VAL A 132 -10.66 5.95 16.26
C VAL A 132 -9.19 6.16 15.89
N PRO A 133 -8.78 7.38 15.52
CA PRO A 133 -7.40 7.71 15.16
C PRO A 133 -6.35 7.36 16.23
N ASP A 134 -6.73 7.39 17.51
CA ASP A 134 -5.84 7.14 18.65
C ASP A 134 -5.74 5.65 19.04
N ALA A 135 -6.37 4.76 18.27
CA ALA A 135 -6.28 3.33 18.52
C ALA A 135 -4.85 2.81 18.30
N PRO A 136 -4.46 1.70 18.95
CA PRO A 136 -3.13 1.11 18.76
C PRO A 136 -2.81 0.87 17.30
N LEU A 137 -1.63 1.32 16.88
CA LEU A 137 -1.13 1.17 15.51
C LEU A 137 -0.33 -0.12 15.37
N GLN A 138 -0.44 -0.73 14.20
CA GLN A 138 0.35 -1.86 13.74
C GLN A 138 1.09 -1.45 12.47
N ARG A 139 2.30 -1.96 12.31
CA ARG A 139 3.17 -1.68 11.16
C ARG A 139 3.09 -2.83 10.17
N ILE A 140 2.83 -2.51 8.91
CA ILE A 140 2.93 -3.50 7.82
C ILE A 140 4.40 -3.76 7.53
N ALA A 141 4.78 -5.02 7.34
CA ALA A 141 6.15 -5.38 6.97
C ALA A 141 6.51 -4.79 5.59
N THR A 142 7.76 -4.33 5.44
CA THR A 142 8.29 -3.92 4.13
C THR A 142 8.20 -5.08 3.13
N GLY A 143 7.78 -4.78 1.91
CA GLY A 143 7.52 -5.74 0.84
C GLY A 143 6.15 -6.41 0.91
N ALA A 144 5.45 -6.39 2.05
CA ALA A 144 4.11 -6.96 2.13
C ALA A 144 3.09 -6.12 1.35
N VAL A 145 2.14 -6.81 0.72
CA VAL A 145 1.07 -6.18 -0.05
C VAL A 145 -0.18 -6.07 0.80
N ALA A 146 -0.71 -4.86 0.94
CA ALA A 146 -1.91 -4.62 1.73
C ALA A 146 -3.00 -3.91 0.93
N LEU A 147 -4.24 -4.43 1.04
CA LEU A 147 -5.45 -3.85 0.48
C LEU A 147 -6.22 -3.13 1.58
N PHE A 148 -6.50 -1.85 1.39
CA PHE A 148 -7.18 -0.98 2.34
C PHE A 148 -8.55 -0.60 1.78
N LYS A 149 -9.62 -0.89 2.51
CA LYS A 149 -10.92 -0.26 2.23
C LYS A 149 -10.83 1.23 2.50
N GLY A 150 -11.15 2.03 1.49
CA GLY A 150 -11.36 3.47 1.66
C GLY A 150 -12.80 3.77 2.06
N GLN A 151 -13.12 5.06 2.14
CA GLN A 151 -14.45 5.55 2.52
C GLN A 151 -15.54 5.17 1.52
N GLU A 152 -15.18 4.91 0.25
CA GLU A 152 -16.14 4.72 -0.84
C GLU A 152 -16.30 3.24 -1.26
N PHE A 153 -15.81 2.28 -0.47
CA PHE A 153 -15.81 0.86 -0.83
C PHE A 153 -17.22 0.33 -1.15
N GLY A 154 -18.23 0.73 -0.37
CA GLY A 154 -19.63 0.37 -0.57
C GLY A 154 -20.50 0.74 0.63
N PRO A 155 -21.75 0.26 0.70
CA PRO A 155 -22.56 0.37 1.90
C PRO A 155 -22.17 -0.70 2.95
N GLY A 156 -22.25 -0.34 4.24
CA GLY A 156 -22.15 -1.29 5.34
C GLY A 156 -20.74 -1.78 5.70
N HIS A 157 -19.68 -1.21 5.10
CA HIS A 157 -18.30 -1.50 5.49
C HIS A 157 -17.75 -0.48 6.49
N ARG A 158 -16.56 -0.77 7.00
CA ARG A 158 -15.72 0.19 7.71
C ARG A 158 -14.42 0.39 6.95
N ALA A 159 -14.00 1.63 6.80
CA ALA A 159 -12.74 1.96 6.16
C ALA A 159 -11.54 1.59 7.05
N CYS A 160 -10.39 1.30 6.43
CA CYS A 160 -9.15 1.05 7.15
C CYS A 160 -8.45 2.37 7.48
N LEU A 161 -8.28 2.62 8.78
CA LEU A 161 -7.53 3.76 9.29
C LEU A 161 -6.03 3.46 9.22
N HIS A 162 -5.28 4.35 8.57
CA HIS A 162 -3.85 4.20 8.34
C HIS A 162 -3.12 5.55 8.24
N ARG A 163 -1.79 5.50 8.27
CA ARG A 163 -0.92 6.67 8.11
C ARG A 163 0.47 6.26 7.61
N SER A 164 1.20 7.22 7.07
CA SER A 164 2.64 7.07 6.95
C SER A 164 3.30 7.04 8.34
N PRO A 165 4.28 6.14 8.58
CA PRO A 165 5.08 6.16 9.79
C PRO A 165 5.87 7.47 9.89
N PRO A 166 6.14 7.95 11.11
CA PRO A 166 7.01 9.11 11.29
C PRO A 166 8.45 8.75 10.90
N ILE A 167 9.00 9.44 9.90
CA ILE A 167 10.39 9.23 9.44
C ILE A 167 11.21 10.53 9.35
N GLU A 168 10.57 11.70 9.46
CA GLU A 168 11.29 12.98 9.49
C GLU A 168 12.33 13.03 10.61
N GLY A 169 13.54 13.49 10.29
CA GLY A 169 14.65 13.57 11.23
C GLY A 169 15.36 12.24 11.52
N SER A 170 14.85 11.11 11.03
CA SER A 170 15.52 9.79 11.18
C SER A 170 16.62 9.55 10.14
N GLY A 171 16.54 10.22 8.99
CA GLY A 171 17.35 9.92 7.80
C GLY A 171 16.80 8.78 6.94
N ASP A 172 15.73 8.11 7.37
CA ASP A 172 15.07 7.06 6.60
C ASP A 172 14.41 7.62 5.33
N LYS A 173 14.46 6.81 4.27
CA LYS A 173 13.71 7.02 3.03
C LYS A 173 12.77 5.85 2.80
N ARG A 174 11.65 6.09 2.12
CA ARG A 174 10.70 5.04 1.75
C ARG A 174 10.48 5.04 0.24
N LEU A 175 10.34 3.84 -0.32
CA LEU A 175 9.82 3.64 -1.67
C LEU A 175 8.45 2.98 -1.55
N VAL A 176 7.40 3.63 -2.02
CA VAL A 176 6.01 3.20 -1.81
C VAL A 176 5.31 3.07 -3.15
N LEU A 177 4.75 1.89 -3.40
CA LEU A 177 3.83 1.62 -4.51
C LEU A 177 2.39 1.72 -4.00
N VAL A 178 1.56 2.44 -4.74
CA VAL A 178 0.13 2.56 -4.52
C VAL A 178 -0.60 2.23 -5.81
N ILE A 179 -1.65 1.41 -5.72
CA ILE A 179 -2.56 1.12 -6.84
C ILE A 179 -3.98 1.39 -6.38
N ASP A 180 -4.69 2.23 -7.12
CA ASP A 180 -6.10 2.56 -6.91
C ASP A 180 -6.92 2.12 -8.13
N THR A 181 -8.22 1.97 -7.91
CA THR A 181 -9.19 1.98 -9.02
C THR A 181 -9.17 3.32 -9.75
N PRO A 182 -9.75 3.40 -10.96
CA PRO A 182 -9.99 4.67 -11.64
C PRO A 182 -10.85 5.59 -10.77
N ASP A 183 -10.76 6.90 -10.98
CA ASP A 183 -11.69 7.81 -10.30
C ASP A 183 -13.12 7.39 -10.64
N ARG A 184 -13.95 7.20 -9.61
CA ARG A 184 -15.39 7.06 -9.82
C ARG A 184 -15.86 8.40 -10.35
N HIS A 185 -16.06 8.49 -11.65
CA HIS A 185 -16.84 9.58 -12.22
C HIS A 185 -18.19 9.60 -11.48
N PRO A 186 -18.62 10.73 -10.91
CA PRO A 186 -19.98 10.83 -10.40
C PRO A 186 -20.91 10.72 -11.60
N ASN A 187 -21.39 9.51 -11.88
CA ASN A 187 -22.43 9.15 -12.85
C ASN A 187 -22.36 9.87 -14.22
N GLY A 188 -21.92 9.13 -15.23
CA GLY A 188 -22.63 9.09 -16.51
C GLY A 188 -23.47 7.83 -16.54
#